data_AF-A0A239FGQ9-F1
#
_entry.id   AF-A0A239FGQ9-F1
#
_cell.length_a   1.000
_cell.length_b   1.000
_cell.length_c   1.000
_cell.angle_alpha   90.00
_cell.angle_beta   90.00
_cell.angle_gamma   90.00
#
_symmetry.space_group_name_H-M   'P 1'
#
loop_
_entity.id
_entity.type
_entity.pdbx_description
1 polymer ?
#
loop_
_entity_poly.entity_id
_entity_poly.type
_entity_poly.pdbx_seq_one_letter_code
_entity_poly.pdbx_strand_id
1 'polypeptide(L)'
;MVALGITTGCGTSTPPATRADQAASPSPVPVAAEVVDVVCSPAGTRVSATRFAAQRDGVHLRVQNTSGKSGVYLNYNQDQRAGVSGGDPVDSGTVLILGAAPGRMELNCSYDTGSSQDAPVAIEVLDPAGAWHTGDLAALGCSSPQSSLIDWVYRPGDGKTADTALAALAAQFEQPVTWRHVREGYVDSARQTYVAMRNGKPWATASADRSSSGQTVSAYLGSLCSGTKTPHS
;
A
#
# COMPACT_ATOMS: atom_id res chain seq x y z
N MET A 1 -13.59 -21.93 96.39
CA MET A 1 -13.51 -23.38 96.18
C MET A 1 -13.21 -23.62 94.70
N VAL A 2 -12.14 -24.37 94.43
CA VAL A 2 -11.85 -25.29 93.30
C VAL A 2 -13.06 -25.60 92.39
N ALA A 3 -13.00 -25.89 91.09
CA ALA A 3 -12.15 -25.68 89.90
C ALA A 3 -12.88 -26.43 88.73
N LEU A 4 -12.40 -26.26 87.48
CA LEU A 4 -12.63 -27.12 86.29
C LEU A 4 -14.01 -26.96 85.59
N GLY A 5 -14.14 -26.91 84.25
CA GLY A 5 -13.18 -27.04 83.15
C GLY A 5 -13.84 -26.93 81.75
N ILE A 6 -13.01 -26.60 80.75
CA ILE A 6 -12.88 -27.05 79.33
C ILE A 6 -14.17 -27.62 78.65
N THR A 7 -14.61 -27.28 77.42
CA THR A 7 -13.96 -27.48 76.09
C THR A 7 -14.85 -26.98 74.92
N THR A 8 -14.22 -26.41 73.88
CA THR A 8 -14.47 -26.46 72.40
C THR A 8 -15.89 -26.39 71.78
N GLY A 9 -16.05 -25.53 70.76
CA GLY A 9 -16.86 -25.86 69.57
C GLY A 9 -17.46 -24.71 68.73
N CYS A 10 -16.89 -24.49 67.54
CA CYS A 10 -17.46 -24.03 66.24
C CYS A 10 -18.37 -22.79 66.12
N GLY A 11 -18.00 -21.91 65.18
CA GLY A 11 -18.99 -21.13 64.40
C GLY A 11 -18.55 -19.75 63.89
N THR A 12 -17.50 -19.63 63.07
CA THR A 12 -17.28 -18.42 62.26
C THR A 12 -18.15 -18.46 61.01
N SER A 13 -19.28 -17.76 61.01
CA SER A 13 -20.07 -17.45 59.82
C SER A 13 -19.63 -16.09 59.25
N THR A 14 -18.64 -16.12 58.36
CA THR A 14 -18.30 -14.98 57.50
C THR A 14 -19.36 -14.85 56.41
N PRO A 15 -20.00 -13.68 56.21
CA PRO A 15 -20.92 -13.48 55.10
C PRO A 15 -20.17 -13.54 53.76
N PRO A 16 -20.80 -14.07 52.69
CA PRO A 16 -20.16 -14.15 51.38
C PRO A 16 -19.89 -12.74 50.84
N ALA A 17 -18.63 -12.49 50.48
CA ALA A 17 -18.20 -11.30 49.79
C ALA A 17 -18.97 -11.17 48.46
N THR A 18 -19.73 -10.09 48.32
CA THR A 18 -20.31 -9.65 47.07
C THR A 18 -19.17 -9.51 46.06
N ARG A 19 -19.16 -10.39 45.05
CA ARG A 19 -18.25 -10.33 43.92
C ARG A 19 -18.56 -9.02 43.19
N ALA A 20 -17.76 -7.99 43.46
CA ALA A 20 -17.81 -6.76 42.69
C ALA A 20 -17.63 -7.16 41.22
N ASP A 21 -18.62 -6.79 40.41
CA ASP A 21 -18.54 -6.83 38.95
C ASP A 21 -17.22 -6.19 38.55
N GLN A 22 -16.29 -7.04 38.12
CA GLN A 22 -15.06 -6.62 37.51
C GLN A 22 -15.47 -6.12 36.12
N ALA A 23 -15.85 -4.85 36.05
CA ALA A 23 -16.09 -4.14 34.80
C ALA A 23 -14.88 -4.44 33.91
N ALA A 24 -15.12 -5.20 32.84
CA ALA A 24 -14.10 -5.49 31.86
C ALA A 24 -13.57 -4.14 31.36
N SER A 25 -12.32 -3.82 31.71
CA SER A 25 -11.62 -2.71 31.09
C SER A 25 -11.74 -2.88 29.58
N PRO A 26 -12.18 -1.86 28.83
CA PRO A 26 -12.25 -1.97 27.38
C PRO A 26 -10.85 -2.34 26.90
N SER A 27 -10.74 -3.49 26.23
CA SER A 27 -9.50 -3.89 25.57
C SER A 27 -9.03 -2.71 24.71
N PRO A 28 -7.77 -2.26 24.83
CA PRO A 28 -7.27 -1.20 23.97
C PRO A 28 -7.50 -1.62 22.52
N VAL A 29 -8.26 -0.81 21.78
CA VAL A 29 -8.38 -0.97 20.33
C VAL A 29 -6.96 -0.86 19.78
N PRO A 30 -6.45 -1.86 19.03
CA PRO A 30 -5.10 -1.79 18.49
C PRO A 30 -4.98 -0.53 17.64
N VAL A 31 -4.09 0.39 18.03
CA VAL A 31 -3.75 1.56 17.22
C VAL A 31 -3.01 1.04 15.99
N ALA A 32 -3.48 1.45 14.81
CA ALA A 32 -2.85 1.07 13.56
C ALA A 32 -1.41 1.62 13.52
N ALA A 33 -0.45 0.79 13.14
CA ALA A 33 0.94 1.24 12.98
C ALA A 33 1.05 2.27 11.84
N GLU A 34 1.98 3.22 11.90
CA GLU A 34 2.23 4.17 10.79
C GLU A 34 3.33 3.69 9.84
N VAL A 35 4.18 2.77 10.30
CA VAL A 35 5.23 2.11 9.54
C VAL A 35 5.14 0.62 9.84
N VAL A 36 5.18 -0.21 8.79
CA VAL A 36 5.19 -1.68 8.94
C VAL A 36 6.59 -2.20 8.68
N ASP A 37 7.20 -2.80 9.70
CA ASP A 37 8.36 -3.64 9.50
C ASP A 37 7.95 -4.94 8.78
N VAL A 38 8.58 -5.20 7.64
CA VAL A 38 8.45 -6.42 6.84
C VAL A 38 9.77 -7.18 6.93
N VAL A 39 9.72 -8.43 7.38
CA VAL A 39 10.92 -9.27 7.51
C VAL A 39 10.87 -10.36 6.44
N CYS A 40 11.85 -10.31 5.53
CA CYS A 40 12.13 -11.37 4.58
C CYS A 40 13.12 -12.36 5.22
N SER A 41 12.63 -13.54 5.60
CA SER A 41 13.42 -14.56 6.32
C SER A 41 13.38 -15.90 5.59
N PRO A 42 14.26 -16.87 5.92
CA PRO A 42 14.19 -18.20 5.34
C PRO A 42 12.89 -18.95 5.68
N ALA A 43 12.19 -18.54 6.75
CA ALA A 43 10.90 -19.08 7.16
C ALA A 43 9.71 -18.41 6.45
N GLY A 44 9.98 -17.51 5.51
CA GLY A 44 9.00 -16.73 4.77
C GLY A 44 8.90 -15.28 5.24
N THR A 45 7.87 -14.61 4.73
CA THR A 45 7.56 -13.20 4.99
C THR A 45 6.81 -13.03 6.31
N ARG A 46 7.20 -12.03 7.11
CA ARG A 46 6.50 -11.64 8.33
C ARG A 46 6.32 -10.14 8.39
N VAL A 47 5.23 -9.70 9.02
CA VAL A 47 4.94 -8.27 9.24
C VAL A 47 4.77 -7.99 10.73
N SER A 48 5.20 -6.81 11.17
CA SER A 48 5.02 -6.34 12.55
C SER A 48 3.56 -6.05 12.91
N ALA A 49 2.74 -5.68 11.92
CA ALA A 49 1.32 -5.41 12.08
C ALA A 49 0.53 -5.84 10.83
N THR A 50 -0.70 -6.31 11.04
CA THR A 50 -1.64 -6.67 9.95
C THR A 50 -2.62 -5.55 9.60
N ARG A 51 -2.61 -4.46 10.37
CA ARG A 51 -3.38 -3.24 10.11
C ARG A 51 -2.47 -2.04 10.35
N PHE A 52 -2.45 -1.11 9.42
CA PHE A 52 -1.62 0.08 9.55
C PHE A 52 -2.25 1.26 8.82
N ALA A 53 -1.99 2.47 9.32
CA ALA A 53 -2.49 3.71 8.80
C ALA A 53 -1.51 4.25 7.73
N ALA A 54 -2.05 4.57 6.57
CA ALA A 54 -1.32 5.32 5.55
C ALA A 54 -1.07 6.75 6.03
N GLN A 55 0.08 7.28 5.59
CA GLN A 55 0.43 8.67 5.72
C GLN A 55 -0.01 9.44 4.47
N ARG A 56 0.21 10.76 4.46
CA ARG A 56 -0.24 11.65 3.38
C ARG A 56 0.41 11.39 2.02
N ASP A 57 1.56 10.71 2.00
CA ASP A 57 2.33 10.32 0.82
C ASP A 57 2.19 8.82 0.49
N GLY A 58 1.60 8.04 1.40
CA GLY A 58 1.24 6.64 1.18
C GLY A 58 1.56 5.72 2.34
N VAL A 59 1.76 4.45 2.01
CA VAL A 59 2.03 3.34 2.93
C VAL A 59 3.53 3.18 3.14
N HIS A 60 3.99 3.32 4.38
CA HIS A 60 5.41 3.21 4.71
C HIS A 60 5.76 1.80 5.17
N LEU A 61 6.63 1.13 4.41
CA LEU A 61 7.15 -0.19 4.72
C LEU A 61 8.64 -0.10 4.98
N ARG A 62 9.11 -0.72 6.07
CA ARG A 62 10.53 -0.91 6.33
C ARG A 62 10.88 -2.37 6.16
N VAL A 63 11.73 -2.69 5.20
CA VAL A 63 12.06 -4.07 4.87
C VAL A 63 13.38 -4.47 5.51
N GLN A 64 13.38 -5.62 6.18
CA GLN A 64 14.57 -6.26 6.75
C GLN A 64 14.78 -7.59 6.04
N ASN A 65 15.91 -7.71 5.34
CA ASN A 65 16.34 -8.97 4.76
C ASN A 65 17.21 -9.72 5.75
N THR A 66 16.65 -10.75 6.38
CA THR A 66 17.35 -11.69 7.27
C THR A 66 17.47 -13.08 6.63
N SER A 67 17.19 -13.20 5.33
CA SER A 67 17.21 -14.47 4.60
C SER A 67 18.62 -14.99 4.31
N GLY A 68 19.62 -14.10 4.34
CA GLY A 68 20.98 -14.39 3.89
C GLY A 68 21.14 -14.45 2.37
N LYS A 69 20.09 -14.14 1.60
CA LYS A 69 20.11 -14.13 0.13
C LYS A 69 20.23 -12.70 -0.40
N SER A 70 20.90 -12.56 -1.55
CA SER A 70 20.93 -11.34 -2.36
C SER A 70 19.77 -11.33 -3.37
N GLY A 71 19.40 -10.15 -3.89
CA GLY A 71 18.38 -10.04 -4.94
C GLY A 71 16.96 -10.30 -4.43
N VAL A 72 16.68 -9.92 -3.18
CA VAL A 72 15.35 -10.07 -2.59
C VAL A 72 14.43 -8.99 -3.17
N TYR A 73 13.18 -9.37 -3.42
CA TYR A 73 12.13 -8.45 -3.81
C TYR A 73 11.02 -8.47 -2.76
N LEU A 74 10.45 -7.30 -2.45
CA LEU A 74 9.15 -7.22 -1.81
C LEU A 74 8.09 -7.09 -2.90
N ASN A 75 7.28 -8.13 -3.05
CA ASN A 75 6.12 -8.13 -3.93
C ASN A 75 4.89 -7.66 -3.16
N TYR A 76 4.04 -6.94 -3.85
CA TYR A 76 2.79 -6.43 -3.34
C TYR A 76 1.69 -6.59 -4.37
N ASN A 77 0.49 -6.90 -3.90
CA ASN A 77 -0.70 -6.96 -4.73
C ASN A 77 -1.91 -6.41 -3.98
N GLN A 78 -2.71 -5.60 -4.66
CA GLN A 78 -3.99 -5.13 -4.15
C GLN A 78 -5.05 -5.26 -5.25
N ASP A 79 -6.04 -6.13 -4.99
CA ASP A 79 -7.08 -6.53 -5.96
C ASP A 79 -8.14 -5.44 -6.27
N GLN A 80 -7.77 -4.15 -6.24
CA GLN A 80 -8.68 -3.04 -6.49
C GLN A 80 -8.39 -2.31 -7.79
N ARG A 81 -9.41 -1.66 -8.37
CA ARG A 81 -9.31 -0.84 -9.59
C ARG A 81 -8.32 0.33 -9.48
N ALA A 82 -7.87 0.68 -8.29
CA ALA A 82 -6.82 1.66 -7.99
C ALA A 82 -5.71 1.09 -7.10
N GLY A 83 -5.63 -0.23 -7.00
CA GLY A 83 -4.62 -0.92 -6.23
C GLY A 83 -3.26 -0.89 -6.88
N VAL A 84 -2.23 -1.00 -6.04
CA VAL A 84 -0.84 -1.14 -6.47
C VAL A 84 -0.47 -2.63 -6.54
N SER A 85 0.15 -3.03 -7.64
CA SER A 85 0.70 -4.38 -7.82
C SER A 85 2.06 -4.31 -8.48
N GLY A 86 3.03 -5.07 -7.95
CA GLY A 86 4.41 -5.03 -8.42
C GLY A 86 5.38 -5.72 -7.48
N GLY A 87 6.66 -5.47 -7.70
CA GLY A 87 7.73 -5.94 -6.82
C GLY A 87 8.95 -5.05 -6.93
N ASP A 88 9.43 -4.58 -5.78
CA ASP A 88 10.62 -3.73 -5.69
C ASP A 88 11.81 -4.51 -5.12
N PRO A 89 13.02 -4.32 -5.66
CA PRO A 89 14.22 -4.88 -5.05
C PRO A 89 14.44 -4.27 -3.67
N VAL A 90 14.78 -5.10 -2.69
CA VAL A 90 14.92 -4.70 -1.30
C VAL A 90 16.18 -5.31 -0.67
N ASP A 91 16.89 -4.46 0.06
CA ASP A 91 17.94 -4.84 0.99
C ASP A 91 17.51 -4.59 2.44
N SER A 92 18.34 -5.01 3.40
CA SER A 92 18.06 -4.74 4.81
C SER A 92 18.09 -3.24 5.11
N GLY A 93 17.00 -2.74 5.72
CA GLY A 93 16.82 -1.32 6.04
C GLY A 93 16.16 -0.50 4.92
N THR A 94 15.76 -1.13 3.81
CA THR A 94 15.05 -0.44 2.73
C THR A 94 13.73 0.13 3.24
N VAL A 95 13.45 1.40 2.91
CA VAL A 95 12.16 2.03 3.18
C VAL A 95 11.44 2.23 1.86
N LEU A 96 10.22 1.69 1.75
CA LEU A 96 9.35 1.82 0.60
C LEU A 96 8.12 2.63 0.97
N ILE A 97 7.70 3.51 0.08
CA ILE A 97 6.46 4.26 0.19
C ILE A 97 5.56 3.84 -0.97
N LEU A 98 4.48 3.13 -0.65
CA LEU A 98 3.55 2.61 -1.65
C LEU A 98 2.29 3.46 -1.73
N GLY A 99 1.87 3.83 -2.93
CA GLY A 99 0.58 4.46 -3.19
C GLY A 99 -0.59 3.47 -3.14
N ALA A 100 -0.66 2.63 -2.10
CA ALA A 100 -1.70 1.61 -1.96
C ALA A 100 -3.02 2.22 -1.45
N ALA A 101 -4.11 1.94 -2.16
CA ALA A 101 -5.44 2.39 -1.77
C ALA A 101 -5.84 1.81 -0.40
N PRO A 102 -6.78 2.44 0.33
CA PRO A 102 -7.36 1.83 1.52
C PRO A 102 -8.02 0.47 1.22
N GLY A 103 -7.81 -0.49 2.12
CA GLY A 103 -8.35 -1.84 2.02
C GLY A 103 -7.28 -2.94 2.08
N ARG A 104 -7.69 -4.16 1.76
CA ARG A 104 -6.83 -5.34 1.80
C ARG A 104 -5.71 -5.25 0.76
N MET A 105 -4.53 -5.69 1.16
CA MET A 105 -3.33 -5.81 0.34
C MET A 105 -2.56 -7.07 0.76
N GLU A 106 -1.79 -7.64 -0.14
CA GLU A 106 -0.96 -8.82 0.13
C GLU A 106 0.51 -8.49 -0.12
N LEU A 107 1.36 -8.99 0.77
CA LEU A 107 2.82 -8.84 0.72
C LEU A 107 3.50 -10.19 0.72
N ASN A 108 4.52 -10.36 -0.11
CA ASN A 108 5.43 -11.50 0.02
C ASN A 108 6.83 -11.14 -0.48
N CYS A 109 7.84 -11.70 0.16
CA CYS A 109 9.20 -11.65 -0.31
C CYS A 109 9.43 -12.72 -1.38
N SER A 110 10.36 -12.46 -2.29
CA SER A 110 10.86 -13.46 -3.22
C SER A 110 12.34 -13.28 -3.48
N TYR A 111 12.96 -14.32 -4.02
CA TYR A 111 14.42 -14.41 -4.20
C TYR A 111 14.85 -14.47 -5.66
N ASP A 112 13.87 -14.52 -6.57
CA ASP A 112 14.05 -14.44 -8.01
C ASP A 112 12.97 -13.51 -8.58
N THR A 113 13.37 -12.63 -9.51
CA THR A 113 12.45 -11.68 -10.16
C THR A 113 11.28 -12.43 -10.80
N GLY A 114 10.05 -12.00 -10.54
CA GLY A 114 8.84 -12.60 -11.11
C GLY A 114 8.41 -13.94 -10.48
N SER A 115 9.01 -14.34 -9.34
CA SER A 115 8.56 -15.50 -8.57
C SER A 115 7.85 -15.08 -7.28
N SER A 116 6.79 -15.80 -6.89
CA SER A 116 6.12 -15.69 -5.58
C SER A 116 6.40 -16.95 -4.77
N GLN A 117 7.59 -17.02 -4.17
CA GLN A 117 8.06 -18.23 -3.47
C GLN A 117 7.50 -18.31 -2.04
N ASP A 118 7.37 -17.17 -1.36
CA ASP A 118 6.75 -17.10 -0.04
C ASP A 118 5.23 -17.01 -0.16
N ALA A 119 4.51 -17.60 0.81
CA ALA A 119 3.08 -17.41 0.94
C ALA A 119 2.76 -15.92 1.22
N PRO A 120 1.76 -15.34 0.53
CA PRO A 120 1.36 -13.96 0.78
C PRO A 120 0.83 -13.75 2.19
N VAL A 121 1.25 -12.64 2.79
CA VAL A 121 0.74 -12.13 4.07
C VAL A 121 -0.28 -11.05 3.78
N ALA A 122 -1.53 -11.29 4.15
CA ALA A 122 -2.59 -10.30 4.03
C ALA A 122 -2.45 -9.23 5.13
N ILE A 123 -2.58 -7.98 4.70
CA ILE A 123 -2.55 -6.77 5.51
C ILE A 123 -3.74 -5.88 5.12
N GLU A 124 -4.11 -4.96 6.01
CA GLU A 124 -5.16 -3.97 5.78
C GLU A 124 -4.58 -2.55 5.86
N VAL A 125 -4.72 -1.81 4.76
CA VAL A 125 -4.35 -0.39 4.67
C VAL A 125 -5.54 0.45 5.15
N LEU A 126 -5.31 1.29 6.16
CA LEU A 126 -6.30 2.24 6.66
C LEU A 126 -5.91 3.65 6.23
N ASP A 127 -6.88 4.50 5.92
CA ASP A 127 -6.66 5.93 5.69
C ASP A 127 -7.54 6.76 6.64
N PRO A 128 -7.16 6.84 7.93
CA PRO A 128 -7.94 7.57 8.92
C PRO A 128 -7.95 9.08 8.67
N ALA A 129 -6.98 9.60 7.90
CA ALA A 129 -6.86 11.02 7.58
C ALA A 129 -7.67 11.43 6.35
N GLY A 130 -8.17 10.47 5.56
CA GLY A 130 -8.87 10.74 4.30
C GLY A 130 -7.98 11.38 3.24
N ALA A 131 -6.68 11.03 3.23
CA ALA A 131 -5.69 11.55 2.30
C ALA A 131 -5.79 10.91 0.90
N TRP A 132 -6.45 9.76 0.78
CA TRP A 132 -6.65 9.05 -0.48
C TRP A 132 -7.78 9.67 -1.29
N HIS A 133 -7.46 10.11 -2.51
CA HIS A 133 -8.46 10.55 -3.47
C HIS A 133 -8.77 9.45 -4.49
N THR A 134 -10.06 9.27 -4.76
CA THR A 134 -10.52 8.32 -5.78
C THR A 134 -11.71 8.83 -6.57
N GLY A 135 -11.88 8.30 -7.78
CA GLY A 135 -13.06 8.50 -8.62
C GLY A 135 -12.85 9.45 -9.79
N ASP A 136 -11.75 10.21 -9.81
CA ASP A 136 -11.43 11.15 -10.89
C ASP A 136 -11.22 10.39 -12.21
N LEU A 137 -10.53 9.24 -12.17
CA LEU A 137 -10.34 8.40 -13.35
C LEU A 137 -11.63 7.76 -13.84
N ALA A 138 -12.43 7.22 -12.91
CA ALA A 138 -13.69 6.57 -13.24
C ALA A 138 -14.68 7.56 -13.88
N ALA A 139 -14.72 8.81 -13.40
CA ALA A 139 -15.51 9.89 -13.98
C ALA A 139 -15.12 10.23 -15.43
N LEU A 140 -13.88 9.92 -15.83
CA LEU A 140 -13.37 10.07 -17.19
C LEU A 140 -13.49 8.78 -18.02
N GLY A 141 -14.12 7.74 -17.48
CA GLY A 141 -14.22 6.43 -18.12
C GLY A 141 -12.90 5.66 -18.15
N CYS A 142 -11.93 6.03 -17.33
CA CYS A 142 -10.62 5.41 -17.24
C CYS A 142 -10.53 4.48 -16.02
N SER A 143 -9.69 3.45 -16.09
CA SER A 143 -9.25 2.66 -14.93
C SER A 143 -7.88 3.16 -14.45
N SER A 144 -7.46 2.80 -13.25
CA SER A 144 -6.11 3.18 -12.79
C SER A 144 -5.03 2.60 -13.70
N PRO A 145 -3.91 3.33 -13.87
CA PRO A 145 -2.77 2.82 -14.61
C PRO A 145 -2.23 1.59 -13.89
N GLN A 146 -2.60 0.41 -14.37
CA GLN A 146 -1.95 -0.83 -13.98
C GLN A 146 -0.49 -0.76 -14.43
N SER A 147 0.40 -1.40 -13.66
CA SER A 147 1.83 -1.52 -13.98
C SER A 147 2.11 -2.30 -15.27
N SER A 148 1.08 -2.85 -15.92
CA SER A 148 1.15 -3.38 -17.29
C SER A 148 1.22 -2.23 -18.30
N LEU A 149 2.45 -1.90 -18.69
CA LEU A 149 2.76 -1.07 -19.84
C LEU A 149 1.87 -1.50 -21.02
N ILE A 150 1.20 -0.54 -21.65
CA ILE A 150 0.68 -0.80 -23.00
C ILE A 150 1.89 -1.13 -23.87
N ASP A 151 1.87 -2.32 -24.45
CA ASP A 151 2.97 -3.00 -25.16
C ASP A 151 3.63 -2.19 -26.29
N TRP A 152 2.93 -1.23 -26.90
CA TRP A 152 3.47 -0.38 -27.96
C TRP A 152 4.12 0.94 -27.49
N VAL A 153 4.10 1.27 -26.19
CA VAL A 153 4.92 2.37 -25.66
C VAL A 153 6.29 1.85 -25.28
N TYR A 154 7.28 2.13 -26.14
CA TYR A 154 8.58 1.48 -26.13
C TYR A 154 9.45 1.88 -24.92
N ARG A 155 9.27 3.10 -24.37
CA ARG A 155 10.06 3.62 -23.22
C ARG A 155 9.29 4.64 -22.37
N PRO A 156 9.62 4.76 -21.07
CA PRO A 156 9.18 5.90 -20.28
C PRO A 156 9.68 7.21 -20.88
N GLY A 157 8.96 8.30 -20.62
CA GLY A 157 9.46 9.64 -20.84
C GLY A 157 10.19 10.14 -19.60
N ASP A 158 11.45 10.53 -19.72
CA ASP A 158 12.25 10.98 -18.57
C ASP A 158 12.40 12.51 -18.55
N GLY A 159 12.42 13.08 -17.34
CA GLY A 159 12.61 14.51 -17.14
C GLY A 159 12.96 14.86 -15.70
N LYS A 160 13.20 16.14 -15.44
CA LYS A 160 13.41 16.66 -14.07
C LYS A 160 12.09 16.98 -13.36
N THR A 161 11.01 17.11 -14.13
CA THR A 161 9.65 17.42 -13.68
C THR A 161 8.66 16.51 -14.37
N ALA A 162 7.46 16.36 -13.79
CA ALA A 162 6.37 15.63 -14.43
C ALA A 162 6.05 16.17 -15.82
N ASP A 163 5.99 17.49 -15.99
CA ASP A 163 5.74 18.13 -17.29
C ASP A 163 6.78 17.75 -18.34
N THR A 164 8.06 17.80 -17.99
CA THR A 164 9.15 17.41 -18.92
C THR A 164 9.13 15.92 -19.25
N ALA A 165 8.82 15.07 -18.27
CA ALA A 165 8.73 13.63 -18.46
C ALA A 165 7.53 13.25 -19.35
N LEU A 166 6.36 13.86 -19.10
CA LEU A 166 5.15 13.70 -19.90
C LEU A 166 5.31 14.27 -21.32
N ALA A 167 6.06 15.36 -21.50
CA ALA A 167 6.40 15.87 -22.82
C ALA A 167 7.30 14.89 -23.59
N ALA A 168 8.31 14.30 -22.93
CA ALA A 168 9.16 13.27 -23.53
C ALA A 168 8.36 11.99 -23.87
N LEU A 169 7.40 11.62 -23.03
CA LEU A 169 6.47 10.52 -23.32
C LEU A 169 5.59 10.85 -24.53
N ALA A 170 5.02 12.05 -24.58
CA ALA A 170 4.15 12.50 -25.67
C ALA A 170 4.85 12.58 -27.03
N ALA A 171 6.15 12.86 -27.05
CA ALA A 171 6.95 12.90 -28.28
C ALA A 171 7.04 11.53 -29.01
N GLN A 172 6.66 10.44 -28.34
CA GLN A 172 6.60 9.10 -28.91
C GLN A 172 5.29 8.81 -29.67
N PHE A 173 4.28 9.68 -29.58
CA PHE A 173 2.98 9.46 -30.21
C PHE A 173 2.87 10.16 -31.56
N GLU A 174 2.33 9.46 -32.56
CA GLU A 174 2.07 10.03 -33.90
C GLU A 174 1.03 11.15 -33.87
N GLN A 175 0.04 11.04 -32.97
CA GLN A 175 -1.01 12.03 -32.79
C GLN A 175 -0.76 12.85 -31.54
N PRO A 176 -0.99 14.17 -31.60
CA PRO A 176 -0.78 15.04 -30.45
C PRO A 176 -1.69 14.62 -29.28
N VAL A 177 -1.11 14.61 -28.10
CA VAL A 177 -1.83 14.40 -26.84
C VAL A 177 -1.63 15.61 -25.95
N THR A 178 -2.62 15.88 -25.12
CA THR A 178 -2.51 16.82 -24.01
C THR A 178 -2.70 16.06 -22.71
N TRP A 179 -2.10 16.54 -21.62
CA TRP A 179 -2.15 15.85 -20.34
C TRP A 179 -3.10 16.57 -19.40
N ARG A 180 -4.00 15.82 -18.78
CA ARG A 180 -4.85 16.28 -17.69
C ARG A 180 -4.40 15.61 -16.40
N HIS A 181 -3.92 16.37 -15.44
CA HIS A 181 -3.66 15.86 -14.09
C HIS A 181 -4.99 15.45 -13.44
N VAL A 182 -5.00 14.29 -12.81
CA VAL A 182 -6.15 13.77 -12.04
C VAL A 182 -5.70 13.52 -10.61
N ARG A 183 -6.54 13.88 -9.64
CA ARG A 183 -6.23 13.67 -8.23
C ARG A 183 -6.70 12.28 -7.84
N GLU A 184 -5.98 11.27 -8.32
CA GLU A 184 -6.16 9.88 -7.93
C GLU A 184 -4.91 9.45 -7.16
N GLY A 185 -5.11 8.96 -5.93
CA GLY A 185 -4.04 8.57 -5.01
C GLY A 185 -3.88 9.51 -3.80
N TYR A 186 -2.78 9.33 -3.06
CA TYR A 186 -2.45 10.16 -1.91
C TYR A 186 -1.94 11.55 -2.31
N VAL A 187 -2.33 12.56 -1.54
CA VAL A 187 -2.05 13.99 -1.79
C VAL A 187 -0.57 14.34 -1.96
N ASP A 188 0.32 13.71 -1.19
CA ASP A 188 1.75 14.00 -1.19
C ASP A 188 2.56 12.86 -1.86
N SER A 189 1.88 11.99 -2.63
CA SER A 189 2.49 10.86 -3.33
C SER A 189 3.58 11.29 -4.31
N ALA A 190 4.69 10.55 -4.33
CA ALA A 190 5.75 10.70 -5.34
C ALA A 190 5.28 10.34 -6.76
N ARG A 191 4.23 9.51 -6.86
CA ARG A 191 3.52 9.15 -8.09
C ARG A 191 2.36 10.10 -8.31
N GLN A 192 2.33 10.75 -9.46
CA GLN A 192 1.23 11.60 -9.92
C GLN A 192 0.49 10.93 -11.07
N THR A 193 -0.83 11.07 -11.12
CA THR A 193 -1.69 10.39 -12.09
C THR A 193 -2.24 11.37 -13.13
N TYR A 194 -2.21 10.97 -14.40
CA TYR A 194 -2.64 11.80 -15.53
C TYR A 194 -3.55 11.02 -16.47
N VAL A 195 -4.33 11.76 -17.24
CA VAL A 195 -5.08 11.26 -18.40
C VAL A 195 -4.54 11.93 -19.65
N ALA A 196 -4.06 11.13 -20.59
CA ALA A 196 -3.79 11.54 -21.95
C ALA A 196 -5.11 11.86 -22.65
N MET A 197 -5.22 13.07 -23.18
CA MET A 197 -6.37 13.56 -23.91
C MET A 197 -6.00 13.67 -25.39
N ARG A 198 -6.81 13.03 -26.26
CA ARG A 198 -6.65 13.08 -27.72
C ARG A 198 -7.93 13.66 -28.32
N ASN A 199 -7.81 14.72 -29.12
CA ASN A 199 -8.96 15.44 -29.68
C ASN A 199 -10.01 15.83 -28.62
N GLY A 200 -9.55 16.27 -27.45
CA GLY A 200 -10.41 16.66 -26.33
C GLY A 200 -11.10 15.52 -25.58
N LYS A 201 -10.81 14.25 -25.91
CA LYS A 201 -11.40 13.07 -25.25
C LYS A 201 -10.36 12.29 -24.43
N PRO A 202 -10.74 11.73 -23.27
CA PRO A 202 -9.88 10.80 -22.53
C PRO A 202 -9.46 9.64 -23.43
N TRP A 203 -8.17 9.36 -23.46
CA TRP A 203 -7.60 8.31 -24.31
C TRP A 203 -6.89 7.22 -23.51
N ALA A 204 -5.97 7.60 -22.63
CA ALA A 204 -5.22 6.66 -21.81
C ALA A 204 -4.87 7.28 -20.47
N THR A 205 -4.60 6.47 -19.46
CA THR A 205 -3.98 6.92 -18.22
C THR A 205 -2.46 7.00 -18.37
N ALA A 206 -1.82 7.77 -17.50
CA ALA A 206 -0.38 7.79 -17.34
C ALA A 206 -0.04 8.04 -15.87
N SER A 207 1.16 7.65 -15.47
CA SER A 207 1.78 8.11 -14.22
C SER A 207 3.05 8.87 -14.50
N ALA A 208 3.41 9.78 -13.59
CA ALA A 208 4.72 10.38 -13.50
C ALA A 208 5.27 10.08 -12.11
N ASP A 209 6.34 9.30 -12.07
CA ASP A 209 6.91 8.72 -10.86
C ASP A 209 8.25 9.39 -10.57
N ARG A 210 8.35 10.06 -9.43
CA ARG A 210 9.62 10.65 -8.97
C ARG A 210 10.53 9.57 -8.40
N SER A 211 11.79 9.57 -8.81
CA SER A 211 12.82 8.69 -8.25
C SER A 211 12.98 8.90 -6.75
N SER A 212 13.43 7.88 -6.03
CA SER A 212 13.74 7.97 -4.60
C SER A 212 14.79 9.05 -4.28
N SER A 213 15.70 9.33 -5.21
CA SER A 213 16.67 10.44 -5.10
C SER A 213 16.05 11.83 -5.32
N GLY A 214 14.82 11.90 -5.82
CA GLY A 214 14.14 13.14 -6.20
C GLY A 214 14.71 13.83 -7.44
N GLN A 215 15.73 13.27 -8.08
CA GLN A 215 16.47 13.91 -9.17
C GLN A 215 15.84 13.72 -10.55
N THR A 216 15.05 12.65 -10.71
CA THR A 216 14.44 12.28 -11.99
C THR A 216 12.96 11.99 -11.79
N VAL A 217 12.16 12.28 -12.82
CA VAL A 217 10.78 11.85 -12.95
C VAL A 217 10.66 11.04 -14.23
N SER A 218 10.07 9.86 -14.13
CA SER A 218 9.81 8.98 -15.27
C SER A 218 8.30 8.88 -15.47
N ALA A 219 7.84 9.11 -16.68
CA ALA A 219 6.44 9.06 -17.06
C ALA A 219 6.14 7.77 -17.84
N TYR A 220 5.08 7.08 -17.44
CA TYR A 220 4.66 5.80 -18.01
C TYR A 220 3.23 5.93 -18.52
N LEU A 221 2.96 5.37 -19.71
CA LEU A 221 1.58 5.22 -20.17
C LEU A 221 0.97 3.99 -19.52
N GLY A 222 -0.21 4.17 -18.91
CA GLY A 222 -1.02 3.12 -18.30
C GLY A 222 -2.11 2.65 -19.24
N SER A 223 -3.26 2.25 -18.69
CA SER A 223 -4.40 1.66 -19.41
C SER A 223 -5.13 2.62 -20.37
N LEU A 224 -5.74 2.05 -21.41
CA LEU A 224 -6.68 2.77 -22.28
C LEU A 224 -7.99 3.08 -21.53
N CYS A 225 -8.57 4.25 -21.80
CA CYS A 225 -9.89 4.62 -21.29
C CYS A 225 -11.01 3.97 -22.11
N SER A 226 -12.18 3.76 -21.48
CA SER A 226 -13.34 3.13 -22.11
C SER A 226 -13.76 3.86 -23.38
N GLY A 227 -13.97 3.13 -24.48
CA GLY A 227 -14.43 3.69 -25.76
C GLY A 227 -13.32 4.10 -26.72
N THR A 228 -12.04 3.91 -26.37
CA THR A 228 -10.94 4.08 -27.32
C THR A 228 -10.76 2.80 -28.13
N LYS A 229 -10.94 2.89 -29.46
CA LYS A 229 -10.50 1.81 -30.36
C LYS A 229 -8.97 1.77 -30.36
N THR A 230 -8.39 0.59 -30.23
CA THR A 230 -6.97 0.35 -30.50
C THR A 230 -6.65 0.85 -31.91
N PRO A 231 -5.64 1.72 -32.10
CA PRO A 231 -5.22 2.12 -33.44
C PRO A 231 -4.31 1.02 -34.01
N HIS A 232 -4.89 -0.13 -34.35
CA HIS A 232 -4.23 -1.11 -35.20
C HIS A 232 -5.22 -1.63 -36.24
N SER A 233 -5.30 -0.89 -37.34
CA SER A 233 -5.46 -1.38 -38.71
C SER A 233 -4.88 -0.33 -39.64
#